data_AF-A0A4V1SA48-F1
#
_entry.id   AF-A0A4V1SA48-F1
#
_cell.length_a   1.000
_cell.length_b   1.000
_cell.length_c   1.000
_cell.angle_alpha   90.00
_cell.angle_beta   90.00
_cell.angle_gamma   90.00
#
_symmetry.space_group_name_H-M   'P 1'
#
loop_
_entity.id
_entity.type
_entity.pdbx_description
1 polymer ?
#
loop_
_entity_poly.entity_id
_entity_poly.type
_entity_poly.pdbx_seq_one_letter_code
_entity_poly.pdbx_strand_id
1 'polypeptide(L)'
;MRAILFITLILLSPTGGAAEARDPEFSVSLEDYPEAGKKEARIPHKKAATFHVVPPPGLVRYRLAGPDSDWTDRTGEMFLLVRFISANGDQTGQTAYLRNGRSGGWNGGVETSVFTRHRQTLTVPPEADNVVIAFSSAGPATSIGSFAVSGVEVSAVSGGVRRPLIGPETPVEWTKGGTRPSMASTLTGKDGSTIHVITDDDITGHADWKTVATTGSRVRPGETLELSWQDCFCTGTGGPFTVTHANLPADSYRFEVDSLGFSGLPPGQRRTLAFHVSPPYWRNPWYWAAFLLVASGITGLVARHLVRKRIQMHLREARMISDERLRIARDLHDGLGARISHISLLGAHAMSSARDEGSKRTFGEISSMSRELITLLSETVWMLNPKNDRLESLVDYLC
;
A
#
# COMPACT_ATOMS: atom_id res chain seq x y z
N MET A 1 32.71 42.51 -5.88
CA MET A 1 31.91 42.09 -7.05
C MET A 1 31.77 40.58 -6.97
N ARG A 2 30.58 40.10 -6.60
CA ARG A 2 30.29 38.70 -6.27
C ARG A 2 30.07 37.93 -7.57
N ALA A 3 30.93 36.95 -7.86
CA ALA A 3 30.62 35.92 -8.84
C ALA A 3 29.60 34.96 -8.20
N ILE A 4 28.33 35.22 -8.49
CA ILE A 4 27.23 34.29 -8.30
C ILE A 4 27.25 33.40 -9.55
N LEU A 5 27.67 32.15 -9.43
CA LEU A 5 27.37 31.14 -10.43
C LEU A 5 26.87 29.88 -9.72
N PHE A 6 25.54 29.78 -9.71
CA PHE A 6 24.69 28.60 -9.61
C PHE A 6 25.40 27.26 -9.38
N ILE A 7 25.43 26.82 -8.12
CA ILE A 7 25.36 25.39 -7.81
C ILE A 7 23.89 25.08 -7.59
N THR A 8 23.26 24.61 -8.65
CA THR A 8 21.92 24.07 -8.69
C THR A 8 21.80 23.00 -7.61
N LEU A 9 20.88 23.24 -6.68
CA LEU A 9 20.42 22.28 -5.70
C LEU A 9 19.82 21.08 -6.47
N ILE A 10 20.63 20.05 -6.69
CA ILE A 10 20.13 18.74 -7.11
C ILE A 10 19.39 18.17 -5.91
N LEU A 11 18.10 18.53 -5.82
CA LEU A 11 17.07 17.67 -5.29
C LEU A 11 17.17 16.35 -6.07
N LEU A 12 17.91 15.39 -5.52
CA LEU A 12 17.79 14.00 -5.92
C LEU A 12 16.45 13.47 -5.38
N SER A 13 15.35 14.03 -5.89
CA SER A 13 14.17 13.21 -6.13
C SER A 13 14.65 12.07 -7.03
N PRO A 14 14.32 10.82 -6.74
CA PRO A 14 14.46 9.79 -7.76
C PRO A 14 13.39 10.10 -8.82
N THR A 15 13.71 10.96 -9.77
CA THR A 15 13.16 10.83 -11.12
C THR A 15 13.85 9.63 -11.76
N GLY A 16 13.59 8.44 -11.21
CA GLY A 16 13.43 7.29 -12.06
C GLY A 16 12.23 7.62 -12.93
N GLY A 17 12.36 7.42 -14.24
CA GLY A 17 11.21 7.52 -15.13
C GLY A 17 10.03 6.78 -14.53
N ALA A 18 8.82 7.22 -14.88
CA ALA A 18 7.60 6.49 -14.64
C ALA A 18 7.63 5.13 -15.37
N ALA A 19 8.50 4.22 -14.93
CA ALA A 19 8.16 2.82 -14.85
C ALA A 19 7.29 2.75 -13.61
N GLU A 20 5.98 2.77 -13.84
CA GLU A 20 4.96 2.22 -12.97
C GLU A 20 5.63 1.21 -12.02
N ALA A 21 5.80 1.58 -10.75
CA ALA A 21 6.60 0.82 -9.81
C ALA A 21 5.80 -0.42 -9.44
N ARG A 22 5.75 -1.39 -10.36
CA ARG A 22 5.08 -2.67 -10.19
C ARG A 22 5.56 -3.24 -8.86
N ASP A 23 4.60 -3.72 -8.08
CA ASP A 23 4.91 -4.53 -6.93
C ASP A 23 5.87 -5.65 -7.37
N PRO A 24 6.79 -6.09 -6.50
CA PRO A 24 7.72 -7.14 -6.87
C PRO A 24 6.91 -8.41 -7.18
N GLU A 25 6.75 -8.67 -8.47
CA GLU A 25 6.11 -9.84 -9.04
C GLU A 25 7.14 -10.97 -9.07
N PHE A 26 6.82 -12.06 -8.39
CA PHE A 26 7.54 -13.31 -8.42
C PHE A 26 6.73 -14.30 -9.24
N SER A 27 7.35 -14.92 -10.23
CA SER A 27 6.75 -16.05 -10.92
C SER A 27 7.35 -17.36 -10.39
N VAL A 28 6.47 -18.27 -9.98
CA VAL A 28 6.77 -19.64 -9.58
C VAL A 28 6.13 -20.57 -10.61
N SER A 29 6.81 -20.81 -11.72
CA SER A 29 6.38 -21.87 -12.65
C SER A 29 6.79 -23.22 -12.09
N LEU A 30 5.85 -24.16 -11.98
CA LEU A 30 6.13 -25.55 -11.61
C LEU A 30 6.57 -26.40 -12.82
N GLU A 31 6.39 -25.89 -14.04
CA GLU A 31 6.81 -26.55 -15.29
C GLU A 31 8.28 -26.27 -15.64
N ASP A 32 8.80 -25.07 -15.35
CA ASP A 32 10.09 -24.59 -15.90
C ASP A 32 11.21 -24.35 -14.87
N TYR A 33 11.03 -24.62 -13.58
CA TYR A 33 12.10 -24.37 -12.60
C TYR A 33 12.99 -25.59 -12.34
N PRO A 34 14.28 -25.56 -12.77
CA PRO A 34 15.25 -26.49 -12.25
C PRO A 34 15.52 -26.17 -10.78
N GLU A 35 15.72 -27.25 -10.04
CA GLU A 35 16.40 -27.41 -8.75
C GLU A 35 16.76 -26.17 -7.92
N ALA A 36 16.43 -26.28 -6.63
CA ALA A 36 17.11 -25.68 -5.48
C ALA A 36 18.27 -24.72 -5.83
N GLY A 37 17.96 -23.42 -5.76
CA GLY A 37 18.96 -22.37 -5.62
C GLY A 37 19.42 -21.71 -6.91
N LYS A 38 18.82 -20.56 -7.23
CA LYS A 38 19.53 -19.35 -7.71
C LYS A 38 18.54 -18.23 -8.00
N LYS A 39 18.12 -17.54 -6.94
CA LYS A 39 17.86 -16.09 -6.86
C LYS A 39 17.23 -15.86 -5.49
N GLU A 40 18.05 -15.44 -4.52
CA GLU A 40 17.51 -14.83 -3.31
C GLU A 40 16.79 -13.56 -3.73
N ALA A 41 15.49 -13.67 -3.96
CA ALA A 41 14.62 -12.54 -4.25
C ALA A 41 14.60 -11.61 -3.03
N ARG A 42 15.02 -10.35 -3.20
CA ARG A 42 14.96 -9.35 -2.15
C ARG A 42 13.74 -8.45 -2.34
N ILE A 43 12.88 -8.42 -1.32
CA ILE A 43 11.69 -7.58 -1.30
C ILE A 43 11.97 -6.35 -0.41
N PRO A 44 11.76 -5.13 -0.91
CA PRO A 44 11.80 -3.94 -0.07
C PRO A 44 10.69 -3.97 0.99
N HIS A 45 10.99 -3.49 2.19
CA HIS A 45 10.02 -3.36 3.27
C HIS A 45 8.73 -2.64 2.80
N LYS A 46 7.56 -3.09 3.26
CA LYS A 46 6.20 -2.60 2.89
C LYS A 46 5.73 -2.86 1.45
N LYS A 47 6.52 -3.51 0.59
CA LYS A 47 5.99 -3.98 -0.71
C LYS A 47 5.32 -5.34 -0.56
N ALA A 48 4.25 -5.56 -1.32
CA ALA A 48 3.57 -6.86 -1.36
C ALA A 48 4.43 -7.88 -2.12
N ALA A 49 4.42 -9.12 -1.66
CA ALA A 49 5.02 -10.25 -2.37
C ALA A 49 3.92 -10.94 -3.20
N THR A 50 3.98 -10.80 -4.52
CA THR A 50 3.01 -11.42 -5.43
C THR A 50 3.63 -12.63 -6.10
N PHE A 51 3.02 -13.81 -5.99
CA PHE A 51 3.48 -15.07 -6.55
C PHE A 51 2.52 -15.52 -7.65
N HIS A 52 2.98 -15.52 -8.90
CA HIS A 52 2.28 -16.10 -10.05
C HIS A 52 2.68 -17.57 -10.19
N VAL A 53 1.76 -18.47 -9.88
CA VAL A 53 2.01 -19.91 -9.88
C VAL A 53 1.41 -20.55 -11.13
N VAL A 54 2.22 -21.32 -11.87
CA VAL A 54 1.76 -22.13 -13.01
C VAL A 54 1.96 -23.60 -12.65
N PRO A 55 0.93 -24.29 -12.13
CA PRO A 55 1.02 -25.70 -11.74
C PRO A 55 0.85 -26.65 -12.94
N PRO A 56 1.41 -27.87 -12.87
CA PRO A 56 1.01 -28.95 -13.78
C PRO A 56 -0.48 -29.29 -13.58
N PRO A 57 -1.11 -30.03 -14.51
CA PRO A 57 -2.49 -30.48 -14.37
C PRO A 57 -2.70 -31.25 -13.06
N GLY A 58 -3.70 -30.83 -12.28
CA GLY A 58 -3.99 -31.41 -10.99
C GLY A 58 -4.37 -30.37 -9.94
N LEU A 59 -4.67 -30.87 -8.75
CA LEU A 59 -4.95 -30.05 -7.59
C LEU A 59 -3.65 -29.41 -7.10
N VAL A 60 -3.75 -28.28 -6.41
CA VAL A 60 -2.57 -27.60 -5.86
C VAL A 60 -2.88 -27.01 -4.51
N ARG A 61 -1.87 -27.04 -3.64
CA ARG A 61 -1.90 -26.37 -2.35
C ARG A 61 -0.63 -25.57 -2.16
N TYR A 62 -0.73 -24.49 -1.40
CA TYR A 62 0.39 -23.61 -1.15
C TYR A 62 0.42 -23.15 0.30
N ARG A 63 1.59 -22.70 0.74
CA ARG A 63 1.76 -22.00 2.02
C ARG A 63 2.99 -21.13 1.99
N LEU A 64 2.98 -20.09 2.80
CA LEU A 64 4.16 -19.32 3.15
C LEU A 64 4.70 -19.83 4.49
N ALA A 65 5.81 -20.59 4.44
CA ALA A 65 6.42 -21.14 5.64
C ALA A 65 6.81 -20.05 6.63
N GLY A 66 6.31 -20.16 7.87
CA GLY A 66 6.44 -19.17 8.92
C GLY A 66 5.09 -18.53 9.24
N PRO A 67 4.61 -17.55 8.45
CA PRO A 67 3.31 -16.90 8.67
C PRO A 67 2.11 -17.84 8.62
N ASP A 68 2.12 -18.82 7.72
CA ASP A 68 1.01 -19.76 7.56
C ASP A 68 1.25 -20.99 8.45
N SER A 69 0.27 -21.33 9.31
CA SER A 69 0.32 -22.52 10.16
C SER A 69 0.08 -23.81 9.36
N ASP A 70 -0.80 -23.72 8.36
CA ASP A 70 -1.32 -24.85 7.61
C ASP A 70 -1.24 -24.61 6.09
N TRP A 71 -1.47 -25.67 5.32
CA TRP A 71 -1.58 -25.57 3.87
C TRP A 71 -2.90 -24.93 3.47
N THR A 72 -2.85 -24.04 2.48
CA THR A 72 -4.03 -23.53 1.81
C THR A 72 -4.30 -24.37 0.57
N ASP A 73 -5.38 -25.17 0.63
CA ASP A 73 -5.93 -25.86 -0.52
C ASP A 73 -6.76 -24.89 -1.36
N ARG A 74 -6.67 -24.98 -2.69
CA ARG A 74 -7.56 -24.21 -3.58
C ARG A 74 -8.88 -24.96 -3.77
N THR A 75 -9.98 -24.37 -3.32
CA THR A 75 -11.31 -24.96 -3.38
C THR A 75 -12.01 -24.68 -4.70
N GLY A 76 -12.54 -25.72 -5.34
CA GLY A 76 -13.41 -25.67 -6.51
C GLY A 76 -14.73 -26.35 -6.18
N GLU A 77 -15.78 -25.97 -6.87
CA GLU A 77 -17.13 -26.40 -6.57
C GLU A 77 -17.61 -27.44 -7.58
N MET A 78 -18.19 -28.52 -7.09
CA MET A 78 -19.03 -29.42 -7.87
C MET A 78 -20.37 -29.53 -7.16
N PHE A 79 -21.43 -29.99 -7.83
CA PHE A 79 -22.74 -29.98 -7.21
C PHE A 79 -23.66 -31.10 -7.66
N LEU A 80 -24.54 -31.50 -6.74
CA LEU A 80 -25.74 -32.26 -7.05
C LEU A 80 -26.89 -31.28 -7.23
N LEU A 81 -27.65 -31.45 -8.31
CA LEU A 81 -28.76 -30.61 -8.71
C LEU A 81 -30.06 -31.43 -8.70
N VAL A 82 -31.08 -30.90 -8.03
CA VAL A 82 -32.47 -31.32 -8.21
C VAL A 82 -33.11 -30.31 -9.13
N ARG A 83 -33.53 -30.75 -10.32
CA ARG A 83 -34.16 -29.90 -11.33
C ARG A 83 -35.63 -30.30 -11.50
N PHE A 84 -36.50 -29.32 -11.56
CA PHE A 84 -37.92 -29.48 -11.86
C PHE A 84 -38.21 -29.05 -13.29
N ILE A 85 -38.95 -29.88 -14.00
CA ILE A 85 -39.26 -29.70 -15.42
C ILE A 85 -40.78 -29.70 -15.60
N SER A 86 -41.30 -28.76 -16.39
CA SER A 86 -42.72 -28.70 -16.76
C SER A 86 -43.10 -29.80 -17.75
N ALA A 87 -44.40 -29.95 -18.01
CA ALA A 87 -44.90 -30.88 -19.03
C ALA A 87 -44.40 -30.53 -20.45
N ASN A 88 -44.02 -29.27 -20.70
CA ASN A 88 -43.49 -28.80 -21.98
C ASN A 88 -41.97 -29.01 -22.12
N GLY A 89 -41.31 -29.48 -21.06
CA GLY A 89 -39.85 -29.66 -21.05
C GLY A 89 -39.07 -28.46 -20.51
N ASP A 90 -39.74 -27.40 -20.07
CA ASP A 90 -39.08 -26.19 -19.53
C ASP A 90 -38.65 -26.37 -18.08
N GLN A 91 -37.53 -25.78 -17.68
CA GLN A 91 -37.12 -25.77 -16.28
C GLN A 91 -37.99 -24.81 -15.46
N THR A 92 -38.68 -25.32 -14.44
CA THR A 92 -39.54 -24.51 -13.55
C THR A 92 -38.86 -24.16 -12.22
N GLY A 93 -37.85 -24.93 -11.82
CA GLY A 93 -37.09 -24.67 -10.60
C GLY A 93 -35.88 -25.58 -10.47
N GLN A 94 -34.96 -25.22 -9.57
CA GLN A 94 -33.83 -26.06 -9.24
C GLN A 94 -33.30 -25.82 -7.83
N THR A 95 -32.63 -26.82 -7.25
CA THR A 95 -31.91 -26.72 -5.99
C THR A 95 -30.56 -27.40 -6.12
N ALA A 96 -29.49 -26.69 -5.78
CA ALA A 96 -28.11 -27.18 -5.89
C ALA A 96 -27.51 -27.45 -4.50
N TYR A 97 -26.83 -28.57 -4.36
CA TYR A 97 -26.05 -28.96 -3.19
C TYR A 97 -24.58 -28.92 -3.57
N LEU A 98 -23.94 -27.79 -3.27
CA LEU A 98 -22.53 -27.54 -3.57
C LEU A 98 -21.62 -28.44 -2.70
N ARG A 99 -20.49 -28.84 -3.28
CA ARG A 99 -19.42 -29.61 -2.68
C ARG A 99 -18.10 -28.95 -2.99
N ASN A 100 -17.33 -28.65 -1.95
CA ASN A 100 -16.04 -28.01 -2.05
C ASN A 100 -15.01 -28.67 -1.12
N GLY A 101 -13.75 -28.70 -1.54
CA GLY A 101 -12.69 -29.33 -0.76
C GLY A 101 -12.87 -30.83 -0.67
N ARG A 102 -12.77 -31.42 0.52
CA ARG A 102 -12.74 -32.87 0.70
C ARG A 102 -13.82 -33.33 1.67
N SER A 103 -14.54 -34.38 1.29
CA SER A 103 -15.44 -35.08 2.20
C SER A 103 -14.66 -35.67 3.38
N GLY A 104 -15.25 -35.71 4.59
CA GLY A 104 -14.56 -36.19 5.79
C GLY A 104 -14.12 -37.65 5.74
N GLY A 105 -14.79 -38.47 4.91
CA GLY A 105 -14.41 -39.87 4.66
C GLY A 105 -13.45 -40.08 3.50
N TRP A 106 -12.95 -39.02 2.88
CA TRP A 106 -12.07 -39.11 1.71
C TRP A 106 -10.73 -39.76 2.05
N ASN A 107 -10.35 -40.80 1.32
CA ASN A 107 -9.13 -41.58 1.52
C ASN A 107 -8.38 -41.86 0.21
N GLY A 108 -8.18 -40.81 -0.61
CA GLY A 108 -7.33 -40.88 -1.79
C GLY A 108 -7.96 -41.50 -3.05
N GLY A 109 -9.23 -41.89 -2.99
CA GLY A 109 -9.96 -42.42 -4.14
C GLY A 109 -11.37 -42.83 -3.76
N VAL A 110 -12.26 -42.92 -4.75
CA VAL A 110 -13.67 -43.25 -4.52
C VAL A 110 -13.83 -44.64 -3.89
N GLU A 111 -13.04 -45.62 -4.34
CA GLU A 111 -13.13 -47.03 -3.88
C GLU A 111 -12.66 -47.24 -2.42
N THR A 112 -11.78 -46.37 -1.93
CA THR A 112 -11.18 -46.43 -0.60
C THR A 112 -11.84 -45.50 0.40
N SER A 113 -12.71 -44.61 -0.05
CA SER A 113 -13.34 -43.56 0.76
C SER A 113 -14.66 -44.02 1.39
N VAL A 114 -15.01 -43.40 2.51
CA VAL A 114 -16.32 -43.56 3.16
C VAL A 114 -17.27 -42.48 2.65
N PHE A 115 -18.44 -42.90 2.20
CA PHE A 115 -19.47 -41.98 1.72
C PHE A 115 -20.24 -41.36 2.88
N THR A 116 -20.58 -40.09 2.74
CA THR A 116 -21.43 -39.36 3.69
C THR A 116 -22.87 -39.39 3.22
N ARG A 117 -23.78 -39.84 4.08
CA ARG A 117 -25.22 -39.89 3.78
C ARG A 117 -25.88 -38.55 4.07
N HIS A 118 -26.69 -38.09 3.12
CA HIS A 118 -27.47 -36.85 3.20
C HIS A 118 -28.96 -37.16 3.09
N ARG A 119 -29.77 -36.35 3.75
CA ARG A 119 -31.23 -36.34 3.61
C ARG A 119 -31.73 -34.91 3.57
N GLN A 120 -32.62 -34.61 2.64
CA GLN A 120 -33.17 -33.29 2.41
C GLN A 120 -34.65 -33.37 2.08
N THR A 121 -35.36 -32.27 2.32
CA THR A 121 -36.77 -32.12 1.96
C THR A 121 -36.97 -30.89 1.11
N LEU A 122 -37.70 -31.04 0.00
CA LEU A 122 -37.95 -29.97 -0.97
C LEU A 122 -39.44 -29.85 -1.23
N THR A 123 -39.93 -28.64 -1.53
CA THR A 123 -41.31 -28.46 -2.00
C THR A 123 -41.30 -28.37 -3.52
N VAL A 124 -42.19 -29.10 -4.18
CA VAL A 124 -42.31 -29.07 -5.64
C VAL A 124 -42.85 -27.69 -6.08
N PRO A 125 -42.14 -26.97 -6.97
CA PRO A 125 -42.56 -25.64 -7.40
C PRO A 125 -43.83 -25.69 -8.28
N PRO A 126 -44.50 -24.55 -8.47
CA PRO A 126 -45.59 -24.43 -9.45
C PRO A 126 -45.16 -24.93 -10.83
N GLU A 127 -46.10 -25.49 -11.58
CA GLU A 127 -45.91 -25.93 -12.99
C GLU A 127 -44.93 -27.09 -13.22
N ALA A 128 -44.28 -27.61 -12.16
CA ALA A 128 -43.44 -28.80 -12.26
C ALA A 128 -44.27 -30.06 -12.53
N ASP A 129 -43.83 -30.84 -13.52
CA ASP A 129 -44.40 -32.14 -13.87
C ASP A 129 -43.42 -33.28 -13.57
N ASN A 130 -42.11 -33.06 -13.74
CA ASN A 130 -41.07 -34.07 -13.49
C ASN A 130 -39.93 -33.53 -12.63
N VAL A 131 -39.30 -34.45 -11.88
CA VAL A 131 -38.03 -34.20 -11.19
C VAL A 131 -36.90 -34.93 -11.89
N VAL A 132 -35.77 -34.24 -12.08
CA VAL A 132 -34.53 -34.78 -12.62
C VAL A 132 -33.42 -34.55 -11.61
N ILE A 133 -32.66 -35.60 -11.32
CA ILE A 133 -31.44 -35.48 -10.54
C ILE A 133 -30.28 -35.41 -11.51
N ALA A 134 -29.41 -34.42 -11.31
CA ALA A 134 -28.15 -34.32 -12.01
C ALA A 134 -27.04 -34.07 -11.01
N PHE A 135 -25.81 -34.38 -11.37
CA PHE A 135 -24.65 -33.85 -10.67
C PHE A 135 -23.54 -33.61 -11.67
N SER A 136 -22.76 -32.56 -11.40
CA SER A 136 -21.92 -31.92 -12.41
C SER A 136 -20.63 -31.40 -11.81
N SER A 137 -19.56 -31.45 -12.60
CA SER A 137 -18.32 -30.73 -12.32
C SER A 137 -18.30 -29.29 -12.84
N ALA A 138 -19.38 -28.82 -13.46
CA ALA A 138 -19.53 -27.49 -14.06
C ALA A 138 -19.66 -26.35 -13.03
N GLY A 139 -18.81 -26.31 -12.01
CA GLY A 139 -18.66 -25.16 -11.12
C GLY A 139 -17.90 -24.01 -11.80
N PRO A 140 -17.06 -23.27 -11.07
CA PRO A 140 -16.08 -22.37 -11.68
C PRO A 140 -15.27 -23.08 -12.75
N ALA A 141 -14.93 -22.39 -13.85
CA ALA A 141 -14.32 -23.00 -15.03
C ALA A 141 -13.04 -23.82 -14.75
N THR A 142 -12.32 -23.53 -13.67
CA THR A 142 -11.08 -24.24 -13.29
C THR A 142 -11.29 -25.39 -12.30
N SER A 143 -12.53 -25.76 -12.00
CA SER A 143 -12.86 -26.82 -11.03
C SER A 143 -12.48 -28.19 -11.58
N ILE A 144 -11.74 -28.95 -10.78
CA ILE A 144 -11.28 -30.30 -11.09
C ILE A 144 -11.32 -31.17 -9.84
N GLY A 145 -11.14 -32.47 -10.01
CA GLY A 145 -11.09 -33.44 -8.92
C GLY A 145 -12.09 -34.58 -9.09
N SER A 146 -12.43 -35.24 -8.01
CA SER A 146 -13.33 -36.40 -8.00
C SER A 146 -14.61 -36.12 -7.24
N PHE A 147 -15.75 -36.46 -7.83
CA PHE A 147 -17.05 -36.41 -7.18
C PHE A 147 -17.85 -37.67 -7.50
N ALA A 148 -18.21 -38.41 -6.45
CA ALA A 148 -18.95 -39.65 -6.55
C ALA A 148 -20.26 -39.56 -5.78
N VAL A 149 -21.32 -40.08 -6.38
CA VAL A 149 -22.67 -40.14 -5.80
C VAL A 149 -23.21 -41.55 -5.92
N SER A 150 -23.82 -42.05 -4.84
CA SER A 150 -24.46 -43.35 -4.77
C SER A 150 -25.78 -43.28 -3.97
N GLY A 151 -26.64 -44.28 -4.17
CA GLY A 151 -27.85 -44.46 -3.36
C GLY A 151 -28.82 -43.29 -3.42
N VAL A 152 -28.98 -42.68 -4.59
CA VAL A 152 -29.93 -41.58 -4.80
C VAL A 152 -31.36 -42.14 -4.72
N GLU A 153 -32.12 -41.62 -3.77
CA GLU A 153 -33.52 -41.93 -3.56
C GLU A 153 -34.33 -40.64 -3.48
N VAL A 154 -35.43 -40.59 -4.23
CA VAL A 154 -36.40 -39.49 -4.20
C VAL A 154 -37.78 -40.08 -3.99
N SER A 155 -38.53 -39.54 -3.06
CA SER A 155 -39.93 -39.93 -2.83
C SER A 155 -40.80 -38.70 -2.64
N ALA A 156 -41.98 -38.70 -3.26
CA ALA A 156 -43.00 -37.71 -2.95
C ALA A 156 -43.77 -38.14 -1.71
N VAL A 157 -44.02 -37.20 -0.80
CA VAL A 157 -44.81 -37.38 0.41
C VAL A 157 -46.02 -36.46 0.33
N SER A 158 -47.20 -37.06 0.39
CA SER A 158 -48.48 -36.34 0.40
C SER A 158 -49.46 -37.06 1.31
N GLY A 159 -50.03 -36.34 2.28
CA GLY A 159 -50.99 -36.91 3.25
C GLY A 159 -50.44 -38.10 4.05
N GLY A 160 -49.12 -38.14 4.30
CA GLY A 160 -48.45 -39.25 5.00
C GLY A 160 -48.14 -40.48 4.12
N VAL A 161 -48.53 -40.48 2.85
CA VAL A 161 -48.21 -41.55 1.90
C VAL A 161 -46.91 -41.21 1.17
N ARG A 162 -45.93 -42.13 1.23
CA ARG A 162 -44.66 -42.04 0.51
C ARG A 162 -44.78 -42.76 -0.84
N ARG A 163 -44.56 -42.02 -1.94
CA ARG A 163 -44.51 -42.53 -3.31
C ARG A 163 -43.05 -42.47 -3.81
N PRO A 164 -42.36 -43.61 -4.01
CA PRO A 164 -41.01 -43.61 -4.59
C PRO A 164 -41.05 -43.08 -6.02
N LEU A 165 -40.11 -42.20 -6.36
CA LEU A 165 -39.95 -41.62 -7.70
C LEU A 165 -38.63 -42.05 -8.34
N ILE A 166 -37.56 -42.10 -7.54
CA ILE A 166 -36.22 -42.49 -7.94
C ILE A 166 -35.66 -43.37 -6.83
N GLY A 167 -35.10 -44.53 -7.18
CA GLY A 167 -34.44 -45.41 -6.21
C GLY A 167 -34.55 -46.89 -6.62
N PRO A 168 -34.25 -47.82 -5.69
CA PRO A 168 -34.33 -49.25 -5.99
C PRO A 168 -35.73 -49.73 -6.39
N GLU A 169 -36.79 -49.13 -5.82
CA GLU A 169 -38.19 -49.47 -6.13
C GLU A 169 -38.67 -48.88 -7.47
N THR A 170 -38.06 -47.77 -7.90
CA THR A 170 -38.34 -47.07 -9.15
C THR A 170 -37.01 -46.74 -9.84
N PRO A 171 -36.40 -47.72 -10.53
CA PRO A 171 -35.11 -47.54 -11.18
C PRO A 171 -35.21 -46.49 -12.29
N VAL A 172 -34.18 -45.67 -12.40
CA VAL A 172 -34.07 -44.67 -13.48
C VAL A 172 -32.77 -44.83 -14.24
N GLU A 173 -32.83 -44.56 -15.53
CA GLU A 173 -31.65 -44.53 -16.38
C GLU A 173 -30.83 -43.26 -16.11
N TRP A 174 -29.51 -43.42 -16.04
CA TRP A 174 -28.54 -42.35 -15.90
C TRP A 174 -27.82 -42.13 -17.22
N THR A 175 -27.72 -40.88 -17.66
CA THR A 175 -27.05 -40.49 -18.90
C THR A 175 -25.91 -39.53 -18.61
N LYS A 176 -24.83 -39.67 -19.38
CA LYS A 176 -23.67 -38.77 -19.32
C LYS A 176 -23.91 -37.53 -20.16
N GLY A 177 -23.41 -36.39 -19.71
CA GLY A 177 -23.49 -35.11 -20.39
C GLY A 177 -22.23 -34.27 -20.18
N GLY A 178 -22.36 -32.97 -20.43
CA GLY A 178 -21.25 -32.01 -20.38
C GLY A 178 -20.43 -31.92 -21.67
N THR A 179 -19.42 -31.06 -21.68
CA THR A 179 -18.52 -30.88 -22.82
C THR A 179 -17.50 -32.01 -22.95
N ARG A 180 -17.22 -32.74 -21.85
CA ARG A 180 -16.38 -33.94 -21.83
C ARG A 180 -17.02 -35.10 -21.06
N PRO A 181 -18.02 -35.78 -21.64
CA PRO A 181 -18.71 -36.90 -20.98
C PRO A 181 -17.81 -38.10 -20.65
N SER A 182 -16.61 -38.19 -21.24
CA SER A 182 -15.64 -39.25 -20.97
C SER A 182 -15.10 -39.24 -19.53
N MET A 183 -15.18 -38.10 -18.82
CA MET A 183 -14.77 -37.97 -17.41
C MET A 183 -15.79 -38.58 -16.45
N ALA A 184 -17.01 -38.83 -16.91
CA ALA A 184 -18.04 -39.52 -16.16
C ALA A 184 -17.88 -41.04 -16.34
N SER A 185 -17.77 -41.77 -15.22
CA SER A 185 -17.64 -43.22 -15.18
C SER A 185 -18.53 -43.82 -14.09
N THR A 186 -18.64 -45.15 -14.11
CA THR A 186 -19.45 -45.88 -13.14
C THR A 186 -18.57 -46.91 -12.48
N LEU A 187 -18.66 -47.00 -11.15
CA LEU A 187 -17.98 -48.00 -10.33
C LEU A 187 -19.02 -48.89 -9.65
N THR A 188 -18.60 -50.09 -9.25
CA THR A 188 -19.42 -50.99 -8.44
C THR A 188 -18.95 -50.88 -6.99
N GLY A 189 -19.86 -50.49 -6.10
CA GLY A 189 -19.61 -50.42 -4.67
C GLY A 189 -19.38 -51.81 -4.06
N LYS A 190 -18.80 -51.85 -2.85
CA LYS A 190 -18.53 -53.11 -2.12
C LYS A 190 -19.81 -53.90 -1.81
N ASP A 191 -20.94 -53.21 -1.72
CA ASP A 191 -22.29 -53.73 -1.51
C ASP A 191 -23.00 -54.09 -2.83
N GLY A 192 -22.32 -53.98 -3.98
CA GLY A 192 -22.89 -54.19 -5.31
C GLY A 192 -23.67 -52.98 -5.85
N SER A 193 -23.76 -51.87 -5.11
CA SER A 193 -24.45 -50.67 -5.57
C SER A 193 -23.72 -50.00 -6.73
N THR A 194 -24.46 -49.34 -7.62
CA THR A 194 -23.88 -48.54 -8.69
C THR A 194 -23.47 -47.18 -8.16
N ILE A 195 -22.19 -46.84 -8.29
CA ILE A 195 -21.64 -45.53 -7.93
C ILE A 195 -21.37 -44.76 -9.21
N HIS A 196 -21.98 -43.58 -9.34
CA HIS A 196 -21.73 -42.70 -10.47
C HIS A 196 -20.63 -41.72 -10.08
N VAL A 197 -19.59 -41.63 -10.90
CA VAL A 197 -18.37 -40.88 -10.61
C VAL A 197 -18.09 -39.88 -11.72
N ILE A 198 -17.63 -38.70 -11.35
CA ILE A 198 -16.97 -37.75 -12.23
C ILE A 198 -15.53 -37.60 -11.73
N THR A 199 -14.58 -37.94 -12.60
CA THR A 199 -13.16 -37.63 -12.38
C THR A 199 -12.79 -36.54 -13.37
N ASP A 200 -12.93 -35.30 -12.95
CA ASP A 200 -12.64 -34.14 -13.76
C ASP A 200 -11.15 -33.81 -13.71
N ASP A 201 -10.48 -34.02 -14.83
CA ASP A 201 -9.06 -33.76 -15.03
C ASP A 201 -8.77 -32.60 -16.00
N ASP A 202 -9.80 -31.87 -16.44
CA ASP A 202 -9.70 -30.84 -17.47
C ASP A 202 -10.38 -29.52 -17.07
N ILE A 203 -9.55 -28.51 -16.83
CA ILE A 203 -9.97 -27.12 -16.53
C ILE A 203 -10.68 -26.39 -17.68
N THR A 204 -10.88 -27.03 -18.83
CA THR A 204 -11.62 -26.47 -19.98
C THR A 204 -12.94 -27.18 -20.23
N GLY A 205 -13.18 -28.29 -19.53
CA GLY A 205 -14.33 -29.15 -19.71
C GLY A 205 -15.15 -29.29 -18.44
N HIS A 206 -16.28 -29.98 -18.57
CA HIS A 206 -17.00 -30.56 -17.44
C HIS A 206 -17.71 -31.82 -17.91
N ALA A 207 -18.10 -32.66 -16.95
CA ALA A 207 -18.99 -33.78 -17.18
C ALA A 207 -20.20 -33.70 -16.28
N ASP A 208 -21.29 -34.28 -16.77
CA ASP A 208 -22.54 -34.38 -16.04
C ASP A 208 -23.00 -35.82 -15.98
N TRP A 209 -23.66 -36.15 -14.88
CA TRP A 209 -24.61 -37.23 -14.81
C TRP A 209 -26.01 -36.66 -14.66
N LYS A 210 -26.99 -37.22 -15.36
CA LYS A 210 -28.41 -36.84 -15.21
C LYS A 210 -29.33 -38.04 -15.35
N THR A 211 -30.39 -38.08 -14.56
CA THR A 211 -31.48 -39.06 -14.71
C THR A 211 -32.34 -38.69 -15.91
N VAL A 212 -32.83 -39.69 -16.63
CA VAL A 212 -33.84 -39.49 -17.68
C VAL A 212 -35.20 -39.28 -17.03
N ALA A 213 -35.91 -38.22 -17.42
CA ALA A 213 -37.29 -38.00 -16.96
C ALA A 213 -38.19 -39.11 -17.53
N THR A 214 -38.91 -39.80 -16.64
CA THR A 214 -39.83 -40.88 -17.00
C THR A 214 -41.17 -40.67 -16.31
N THR A 215 -42.19 -41.46 -16.68
CA THR A 215 -43.50 -41.42 -16.00
C THR A 215 -43.40 -41.69 -14.49
N GLY A 216 -42.37 -42.45 -14.05
CA GLY A 216 -42.11 -42.74 -12.63
C GLY A 216 -41.60 -41.53 -11.84
N SER A 217 -40.97 -40.55 -12.50
CA SER A 217 -40.42 -39.34 -11.86
C SER A 217 -41.43 -38.18 -11.77
N ARG A 218 -42.72 -38.45 -11.96
CA ARG A 218 -43.76 -37.41 -12.01
C ARG A 218 -44.08 -36.85 -10.61
N VAL A 219 -44.11 -35.53 -10.53
CA VAL A 219 -44.37 -34.77 -9.30
C VAL A 219 -45.62 -33.91 -9.45
N ARG A 220 -46.23 -33.51 -8.33
CA ARG A 220 -47.32 -32.53 -8.33
C ARG A 220 -46.90 -31.27 -7.60
N PRO A 221 -47.25 -30.07 -8.11
CA PRO A 221 -47.00 -28.82 -7.42
C PRO A 221 -47.48 -28.86 -5.97
N GLY A 222 -46.64 -28.42 -5.03
CA GLY A 222 -46.92 -28.43 -3.60
C GLY A 222 -46.70 -29.76 -2.88
N GLU A 223 -46.37 -30.87 -3.57
CA GLU A 223 -45.90 -32.08 -2.89
C GLU A 223 -44.57 -31.81 -2.16
N THR A 224 -44.35 -32.49 -1.04
CA THR A 224 -43.04 -32.51 -0.37
C THR A 224 -42.24 -33.67 -0.92
N LEU A 225 -41.03 -33.44 -1.40
CA LEU A 225 -40.08 -34.48 -1.78
C LEU A 225 -39.11 -34.75 -0.64
N GLU A 226 -38.94 -36.03 -0.30
CA GLU A 226 -37.83 -36.52 0.51
C GLU A 226 -36.74 -37.04 -0.43
N LEU A 227 -35.56 -36.43 -0.35
CA LEU A 227 -34.37 -36.80 -1.09
C LEU A 227 -33.34 -37.39 -0.12
N SER A 228 -32.72 -38.51 -0.49
CA SER A 228 -31.52 -39.00 0.19
C SER A 228 -30.49 -39.49 -0.80
N TRP A 229 -29.22 -39.29 -0.49
CA TRP A 229 -28.10 -39.77 -1.30
C TRP A 229 -26.87 -39.95 -0.43
N GLN A 230 -25.86 -40.58 -0.99
CA GLN A 230 -24.54 -40.66 -0.38
C GLN A 230 -23.52 -40.07 -1.35
N ASP A 231 -22.57 -39.29 -0.84
CA ASP A 231 -21.48 -38.77 -1.66
C ASP A 231 -20.11 -38.89 -1.00
N CYS A 232 -19.07 -38.95 -1.84
CA CYS A 232 -17.70 -38.70 -1.43
C CYS A 232 -17.01 -37.88 -2.52
N PHE A 233 -16.14 -36.97 -2.12
CA PHE A 233 -15.53 -36.03 -3.05
C PHE A 233 -14.20 -35.50 -2.56
N CYS A 234 -13.38 -35.09 -3.52
CA CYS A 234 -12.19 -34.28 -3.36
C CYS A 234 -12.13 -33.34 -4.56
N THR A 235 -12.52 -32.10 -4.35
CA THR A 235 -12.62 -31.06 -5.39
C THR A 235 -11.67 -29.91 -5.07
N GLY A 236 -11.21 -29.25 -6.11
CA GLY A 236 -10.39 -28.06 -6.01
C GLY A 236 -10.32 -27.33 -7.34
N THR A 237 -9.41 -26.38 -7.46
CA THR A 237 -9.18 -25.68 -8.74
C THR A 237 -7.80 -25.93 -9.29
N GLY A 238 -7.72 -26.20 -10.59
CA GLY A 238 -6.48 -26.30 -11.34
C GLY A 238 -6.05 -24.98 -11.97
N GLY A 239 -5.02 -25.07 -12.81
CA GLY A 239 -4.53 -23.97 -13.64
C GLY A 239 -3.81 -22.85 -12.88
N PRO A 240 -3.32 -21.84 -13.62
CA PRO A 240 -2.53 -20.75 -13.05
C PRO A 240 -3.29 -19.93 -12.00
N PHE A 241 -2.57 -19.42 -11.01
CA PHE A 241 -3.14 -18.55 -9.98
C PHE A 241 -2.11 -17.56 -9.45
N THR A 242 -2.61 -16.54 -8.74
CA THR A 242 -1.77 -15.51 -8.13
C THR A 242 -2.07 -15.44 -6.63
N VAL A 243 -1.02 -15.41 -5.81
CA VAL A 243 -1.12 -15.23 -4.36
C VAL A 243 -0.36 -13.97 -3.98
N THR A 244 -0.98 -13.08 -3.21
CA THR A 244 -0.35 -11.83 -2.77
C THR A 244 -0.31 -11.78 -1.25
N HIS A 245 0.90 -11.68 -0.69
CA HIS A 245 1.10 -11.44 0.74
C HIS A 245 1.52 -9.98 0.96
N ALA A 246 0.66 -9.22 1.63
CA ALA A 246 0.93 -7.84 2.00
C ALA A 246 1.64 -7.75 3.37
N ASN A 247 2.44 -6.70 3.57
CA ASN A 247 3.02 -6.33 4.86
C ASN A 247 3.82 -7.43 5.58
N LEU A 248 4.58 -8.24 4.83
CA LEU A 248 5.49 -9.21 5.45
C LEU A 248 6.56 -8.51 6.30
N PRO A 249 6.74 -8.90 7.58
CA PRO A 249 7.86 -8.44 8.40
C PRO A 249 9.21 -8.73 7.74
N ALA A 250 10.24 -7.98 8.14
CA ALA A 250 11.59 -8.20 7.64
C ALA A 250 12.17 -9.52 8.19
N ASP A 251 12.14 -10.55 7.35
CA ASP A 251 12.67 -11.88 7.65
C ASP A 251 12.90 -12.68 6.34
N SER A 252 13.44 -13.89 6.47
CA SER A 252 13.57 -14.88 5.40
C SER A 252 12.34 -15.79 5.36
N TYR A 253 11.75 -15.92 4.19
CA TYR A 253 10.55 -16.73 3.99
C TYR A 253 10.77 -17.79 2.91
N ARG A 254 9.97 -18.85 2.97
CA ARG A 254 9.88 -19.86 1.92
C ARG A 254 8.43 -20.01 1.48
N PHE A 255 8.15 -19.68 0.23
CA PHE A 255 6.87 -19.98 -0.38
C PHE A 255 6.91 -21.41 -0.91
N GLU A 256 6.04 -22.27 -0.40
CA GLU A 256 5.99 -23.70 -0.71
C GLU A 256 4.72 -24.01 -1.50
N VAL A 257 4.84 -24.79 -2.56
CA VAL A 257 3.73 -25.25 -3.40
C VAL A 257 3.87 -26.75 -3.59
N ASP A 258 2.79 -27.48 -3.29
CA ASP A 258 2.66 -28.91 -3.56
C ASP A 258 1.62 -29.09 -4.67
N SER A 259 2.01 -29.75 -5.77
CA SER A 259 1.02 -30.33 -6.68
C SER A 259 0.40 -31.55 -6.00
N LEU A 260 -0.87 -31.81 -6.28
CA LEU A 260 -1.65 -32.92 -5.76
C LEU A 260 -2.28 -33.62 -6.97
N GLY A 261 -2.40 -34.95 -6.93
CA GLY A 261 -3.23 -35.65 -7.91
C GLY A 261 -4.69 -35.25 -7.78
N PHE A 262 -5.55 -35.69 -8.71
CA PHE A 262 -7.01 -35.46 -8.63
C PHE A 262 -7.65 -36.07 -7.38
N SER A 263 -6.94 -37.00 -6.72
CA SER A 263 -7.31 -37.58 -5.44
C SER A 263 -6.92 -36.74 -4.21
N GLY A 264 -6.28 -35.59 -4.40
CA GLY A 264 -5.81 -34.74 -3.30
C GLY A 264 -4.63 -35.31 -2.51
N LEU A 265 -4.06 -36.44 -2.95
CA LEU A 265 -2.84 -37.00 -2.37
C LEU A 265 -1.60 -36.40 -3.07
N PRO A 266 -0.52 -36.12 -2.32
CA PRO A 266 0.70 -35.57 -2.91
C PRO A 266 1.39 -36.62 -3.79
N PRO A 267 1.68 -36.32 -5.06
CA PRO A 267 2.51 -37.15 -5.94
C PRO A 267 4.01 -37.06 -5.59
N GLY A 268 4.37 -36.36 -4.50
CA GLY A 268 5.75 -36.20 -4.03
C GLY A 268 6.49 -34.99 -4.60
N GLN A 269 5.88 -34.20 -5.48
CA GLN A 269 6.53 -33.05 -6.11
C GLN A 269 6.25 -31.74 -5.33
N ARG A 270 7.11 -31.45 -4.34
CA ARG A 270 7.13 -30.18 -3.62
C ARG A 270 8.10 -29.20 -4.27
N ARG A 271 7.70 -27.94 -4.45
CA ARG A 271 8.59 -26.85 -4.87
C ARG A 271 8.59 -25.72 -3.85
N THR A 272 9.76 -25.12 -3.66
CA THR A 272 9.96 -24.08 -2.66
C THR A 272 10.73 -22.90 -3.25
N LEU A 273 10.24 -21.68 -3.06
CA LEU A 273 10.90 -20.44 -3.41
C LEU A 273 11.33 -19.71 -2.13
N ALA A 274 12.64 -19.54 -1.94
CA ALA A 274 13.19 -18.77 -0.83
C ALA A 274 13.32 -17.28 -1.21
N PHE A 275 12.89 -16.39 -0.35
CA PHE A 275 13.03 -14.94 -0.53
C PHE A 275 13.27 -14.23 0.81
N HIS A 276 13.84 -13.03 0.74
CA HIS A 276 14.21 -12.24 1.92
C HIS A 276 13.58 -10.85 1.87
N VAL A 277 12.84 -10.49 2.91
CA VAL A 277 12.27 -9.14 3.08
C VAL A 277 13.27 -8.26 3.83
N SER A 278 13.73 -7.20 3.18
CA SER A 278 14.79 -6.35 3.75
C SER A 278 14.25 -5.48 4.90
N PRO A 279 15.03 -5.26 5.98
CA PRO A 279 14.64 -4.37 7.06
C PRO A 279 14.55 -2.91 6.57
N PRO A 280 13.72 -2.07 7.22
CA PRO A 280 13.59 -0.68 6.84
C PRO A 280 14.86 0.11 7.13
N TYR A 281 15.17 1.10 6.28
CA TYR A 281 16.41 1.88 6.35
C TYR A 281 16.60 2.61 7.69
N TRP A 282 15.51 3.08 8.33
CA TRP A 282 15.53 3.79 9.61
C TRP A 282 15.90 2.90 10.81
N ARG A 283 15.91 1.57 10.64
CA ARG A 283 16.37 0.64 11.68
C ARG A 283 17.89 0.63 11.82
N ASN A 284 18.62 1.03 10.78
CA ASN A 284 20.07 1.10 10.83
C ASN A 284 20.53 2.45 11.43
N PRO A 285 21.50 2.45 12.38
CA PRO A 285 21.94 3.66 13.09
C PRO A 285 22.57 4.72 12.17
N TRP A 286 23.13 4.32 11.02
CA TRP A 286 23.71 5.25 10.06
C TRP A 286 22.68 6.27 9.52
N TYR A 287 21.40 5.88 9.42
CA TYR A 287 20.33 6.77 8.97
C TYR A 287 20.16 7.94 9.94
N TRP A 288 20.14 7.64 11.24
CA TRP A 288 20.09 8.65 12.30
C TRP A 288 21.36 9.50 12.36
N ALA A 289 22.53 8.92 12.12
CA ALA A 289 23.78 9.68 12.04
C ALA A 289 23.77 10.69 10.88
N ALA A 290 23.31 10.28 9.69
CA ALA A 290 23.16 11.17 8.54
C ALA A 290 22.12 12.27 8.79
N PHE A 291 20.98 11.92 9.39
CA PHE A 291 19.95 12.89 9.77
C PHE A 291 20.48 13.94 10.76
N LEU A 292 21.20 13.51 11.81
CA LEU A 292 21.83 14.41 12.78
C LEU A 292 22.89 15.31 12.14
N LEU A 293 23.68 14.79 11.20
CA LEU A 293 24.67 15.57 10.46
C LEU A 293 24.02 16.68 9.63
N VAL A 294 22.94 16.37 8.91
CA VAL A 294 22.17 17.35 8.14
C VAL A 294 21.50 18.37 9.06
N ALA A 295 20.87 17.92 10.15
CA ALA A 295 20.23 18.80 11.14
C ALA A 295 21.24 19.76 11.81
N SER A 296 22.43 19.27 12.15
CA SER A 296 23.54 20.07 12.68
C SER A 296 24.02 21.10 11.65
N GLY A 297 24.17 20.70 10.39
CA GLY A 297 24.53 21.60 9.29
C GLY A 297 23.52 22.74 9.09
N ILE A 298 22.22 22.42 9.08
CA ILE A 298 21.14 23.41 8.98
C ILE A 298 21.18 24.36 10.18
N THR A 299 21.30 23.83 11.40
CA THR A 299 21.37 24.63 12.62
C THR A 299 22.58 25.59 12.58
N GLY A 300 23.74 25.11 12.13
CA GLY A 300 24.94 25.93 11.95
C GLY A 300 24.78 27.03 10.90
N LEU A 301 24.09 26.75 9.79
CA LEU A 301 23.78 27.75 8.75
C LEU A 301 22.81 28.82 9.26
N VAL A 302 21.76 28.42 9.97
CA VAL A 302 20.78 29.34 10.58
C VAL A 302 21.47 30.21 11.63
N ALA A 303 22.26 29.64 12.53
CA ALA A 303 23.01 30.38 13.54
C ALA A 303 23.96 31.41 12.89
N ARG A 304 24.73 31.00 11.86
CA ARG A 304 25.60 31.91 11.11
C ARG A 304 24.82 33.04 10.44
N HIS A 305 23.65 32.75 9.89
CA HIS A 305 22.80 33.76 9.26
C HIS A 305 22.29 34.80 10.28
N LEU A 306 21.79 34.33 11.44
CA LEU A 306 21.31 35.20 12.51
C LEU A 306 22.42 36.08 13.09
N VAL A 307 23.61 35.52 13.34
CA VAL A 307 24.78 36.27 13.83
C VAL A 307 25.20 37.32 12.81
N ARG A 308 25.31 36.97 11.52
CA ARG A 308 25.64 37.93 10.45
C ARG A 308 24.61 39.04 10.35
N LYS A 309 23.32 38.72 10.45
CA LYS A 309 22.25 39.72 10.45
C LYS A 309 22.37 40.66 11.64
N ARG A 310 22.64 40.14 12.84
CA ARG A 310 22.83 40.94 14.06
C ARG A 310 24.03 41.88 13.94
N ILE A 311 25.18 41.37 13.47
CA ILE A 311 26.38 42.19 13.22
C ILE A 311 26.10 43.28 12.19
N GLN A 312 25.41 42.96 11.10
CA GLN A 312 25.06 43.95 10.08
C GLN A 312 24.11 45.04 10.61
N MET A 313 23.19 44.71 11.50
CA MET A 313 22.32 45.70 12.13
C MET A 313 23.12 46.65 13.02
N HIS A 314 23.97 46.14 13.91
CA HIS A 314 24.83 46.98 14.75
C HIS A 314 25.80 47.86 13.95
N LEU A 315 26.36 47.33 12.85
CA LEU A 315 27.23 48.12 11.97
C LEU A 315 26.48 49.23 11.24
N ARG A 316 25.21 49.01 10.87
CA ARG A 316 24.38 50.06 10.24
C ARG A 316 24.03 51.15 11.24
N GLU A 317 23.65 50.75 12.46
CA GLU A 317 23.35 51.69 13.54
C GLU A 317 24.56 52.55 13.89
N ALA A 318 25.73 51.93 14.09
CA ALA A 318 26.98 52.64 14.35
C ALA A 318 27.35 53.61 13.22
N ARG A 319 27.15 53.21 11.94
CA ARG A 319 27.36 54.09 10.79
C ARG A 319 26.40 55.27 10.77
N MET A 320 25.11 55.04 11.00
CA MET A 320 24.11 56.12 11.04
C MET A 320 24.44 57.14 12.13
N ILE A 321 24.87 56.68 13.31
CA ILE A 321 25.31 57.57 14.40
C ILE A 321 26.56 58.37 13.97
N SER A 322 27.54 57.70 13.36
CA SER A 322 28.77 58.36 12.88
C SER A 322 28.48 59.41 11.80
N ASP A 323 27.60 59.10 10.85
CA ASP A 323 27.24 60.01 9.76
C ASP A 323 26.49 61.23 10.32
N GLU A 324 25.59 61.03 11.29
CA GLU A 324 24.87 62.14 11.94
C GLU A 324 25.82 63.02 12.77
N ARG A 325 26.76 62.44 13.50
CA ARG A 325 27.82 63.18 14.21
C ARG A 325 28.62 64.06 13.25
N LEU A 326 29.01 63.51 12.09
CA LEU A 326 29.74 64.26 11.07
C LEU A 326 28.88 65.39 10.46
N ARG A 327 27.59 65.15 10.24
CA ARG A 327 26.66 66.19 9.77
C ARG A 327 26.55 67.33 10.78
N ILE A 328 26.33 67.00 12.06
CA ILE A 328 26.25 67.98 13.15
C ILE A 328 27.55 68.78 13.25
N ALA A 329 28.72 68.12 13.23
CA ALA A 329 30.01 68.79 13.28
C ALA A 329 30.18 69.79 12.12
N ARG A 330 29.74 69.43 10.91
CA ARG A 330 29.77 70.31 9.74
C ARG A 330 28.80 71.48 9.88
N ASP A 331 27.55 71.23 10.26
CA ASP A 331 26.53 72.28 10.43
C ASP A 331 26.92 73.25 11.55
N LEU A 332 27.54 72.76 12.63
CA LEU A 332 28.11 73.56 13.71
C LEU A 332 29.24 74.47 13.19
N HIS A 333 30.20 73.88 12.46
CA HIS A 333 31.33 74.61 11.89
C HIS A 333 30.89 75.71 10.90
N ASP A 334 30.05 75.35 9.94
CA ASP A 334 29.65 76.24 8.85
C ASP A 334 28.57 77.24 9.29
N GLY A 335 27.56 76.77 10.03
CA GLY A 335 26.37 77.56 10.39
C GLY A 335 26.56 78.44 11.62
N LEU A 336 27.10 77.88 12.71
CA LEU A 336 27.33 78.65 13.94
C LEU A 336 28.67 79.38 13.89
N GLY A 337 29.72 78.73 13.39
CA GLY A 337 31.06 79.34 13.30
C GLY A 337 31.05 80.64 12.50
N ALA A 338 30.41 80.65 11.32
CA ALA A 338 30.29 81.84 10.49
C ALA A 338 29.46 82.95 11.17
N ARG A 339 28.33 82.61 11.82
CA ARG A 339 27.45 83.59 12.48
C ARG A 339 28.10 84.20 13.72
N ILE A 340 28.77 83.42 14.55
CA ILE A 340 29.48 83.93 15.74
C ILE A 340 30.68 84.78 15.31
N SER A 341 31.40 84.38 14.25
CA SER A 341 32.46 85.20 13.67
C SER A 341 31.92 86.55 13.18
N HIS A 342 30.75 86.55 12.54
CA HIS A 342 30.08 87.78 12.12
C HIS A 342 29.65 88.66 13.31
N ILE A 343 29.12 88.08 14.40
CA ILE A 343 28.80 88.83 15.63
C ILE A 343 30.06 89.41 16.27
N SER A 344 31.16 88.67 16.30
CA SER A 344 32.45 89.14 16.80
C SER A 344 32.96 90.36 16.00
N LEU A 345 32.83 90.31 14.68
CA LEU A 345 33.19 91.38 13.76
C LEU A 345 32.28 92.61 13.92
N LEU A 346 30.95 92.40 13.96
CA LEU A 346 29.99 93.47 14.19
C LEU A 346 30.20 94.14 15.56
N GLY A 347 30.45 93.36 16.61
CA GLY A 347 30.79 93.87 17.94
C GLY A 347 32.07 94.69 17.93
N ALA A 348 33.13 94.22 17.26
CA ALA A 348 34.37 94.97 17.10
C ALA A 348 34.17 96.28 16.30
N HIS A 349 33.35 96.24 15.26
CA HIS A 349 33.02 97.42 14.46
C HIS A 349 32.17 98.44 15.25
N ALA A 350 31.15 97.97 15.97
CA ALA A 350 30.32 98.80 16.84
C ALA A 350 31.14 99.44 17.97
N MET A 351 32.09 98.70 18.56
CA MET A 351 33.06 99.24 19.53
C MET A 351 33.89 100.37 18.93
N SER A 352 34.39 100.22 17.69
CA SER A 352 35.16 101.26 17.00
C SER A 352 34.35 102.53 16.66
N SER A 353 33.03 102.39 16.53
CA SER A 353 32.12 103.47 16.12
C SER A 353 31.36 104.12 17.29
N ALA A 354 31.43 103.53 18.50
CA ALA A 354 30.73 104.03 19.68
C ALA A 354 31.41 105.27 20.29
N ARG A 355 30.59 106.27 20.66
CA ARG A 355 31.05 107.55 21.24
C ARG A 355 31.08 107.58 22.77
N ASP A 356 30.27 106.75 23.42
CA ASP A 356 30.20 106.62 24.88
C ASP A 356 31.05 105.45 25.39
N GLU A 357 31.73 105.66 26.52
CA GLU A 357 32.69 104.71 27.08
C GLU A 357 32.01 103.46 27.66
N GLY A 358 30.75 103.59 28.12
CA GLY A 358 29.93 102.46 28.56
C GLY A 358 29.56 101.53 27.40
N SER A 359 29.14 102.11 26.26
CA SER A 359 28.81 101.35 25.04
C SER A 359 30.01 100.61 24.45
N LYS A 360 31.21 101.21 24.49
CA LYS A 360 32.46 100.55 24.04
C LYS A 360 32.78 99.30 24.86
N ARG A 361 32.59 99.34 26.19
CA ARG A 361 32.80 98.17 27.06
C ARG A 361 31.84 97.03 26.72
N THR A 362 30.55 97.32 26.57
CA THR A 362 29.54 96.30 26.23
C THR A 362 29.83 95.63 24.89
N PHE A 363 30.19 96.40 23.85
CA PHE A 363 30.55 95.81 22.55
C PHE A 363 31.88 95.04 22.60
N GLY A 364 32.84 95.49 23.42
CA GLY A 364 34.07 94.76 23.72
C GLY A 364 33.80 93.40 24.37
N GLU A 365 32.89 93.35 25.35
CA GLU A 365 32.43 92.12 25.99
C GLU A 365 31.76 91.17 25.00
N ILE A 366 30.85 91.67 24.13
CA ILE A 366 30.19 90.86 23.09
C ILE A 366 31.22 90.25 22.12
N SER A 367 32.21 91.04 21.71
CA SER A 367 33.27 90.57 20.81
C SER A 367 34.18 89.54 21.49
N SER A 368 34.49 89.73 22.78
CA SER A 368 35.27 88.78 23.58
C SER A 368 34.55 87.46 23.79
N MET A 369 33.29 87.50 24.22
CA MET A 369 32.45 86.32 24.43
C MET A 369 32.23 85.55 23.11
N SER A 370 32.10 86.26 21.99
CA SER A 370 32.02 85.62 20.66
C SER A 370 33.31 84.89 20.28
N ARG A 371 34.50 85.44 20.62
CA ARG A 371 35.78 84.74 20.40
C ARG A 371 35.91 83.49 21.26
N GLU A 372 35.55 83.57 22.53
CA GLU A 372 35.56 82.42 23.44
C GLU A 372 34.60 81.31 22.96
N LEU A 373 33.40 81.68 22.49
CA LEU A 373 32.45 80.75 21.90
C LEU A 373 32.97 80.07 20.63
N ILE A 374 33.76 80.76 19.80
CA ILE A 374 34.40 80.16 18.61
C ILE A 374 35.41 79.09 19.04
N THR A 375 36.20 79.37 20.09
CA THR A 375 37.16 78.39 20.63
C THR A 375 36.45 77.16 21.17
N LEU A 376 35.42 77.32 22.01
CA LEU A 376 34.62 76.22 22.55
C LEU A 376 33.89 75.42 21.45
N LEU A 377 33.40 76.11 20.41
CA LEU A 377 32.79 75.46 19.25
C LEU A 377 33.80 74.62 18.48
N SER A 378 35.03 75.11 18.29
CA SER A 378 36.09 74.38 17.60
C SER A 378 36.49 73.09 18.34
N GLU A 379 36.56 73.15 19.66
CA GLU A 379 36.82 71.99 20.53
C GLU A 379 35.66 70.99 20.50
N THR A 380 34.41 71.49 20.55
CA THR A 380 33.21 70.64 20.46
C THR A 380 33.11 69.94 19.10
N VAL A 381 33.39 70.66 18.00
CA VAL A 381 33.44 70.09 16.65
C VAL A 381 34.55 69.05 16.54
N TRP A 382 35.70 69.29 17.17
CA TRP A 382 36.81 68.33 17.20
C TRP A 382 36.44 67.04 17.94
N MET A 383 35.73 67.13 19.08
CA MET A 383 35.23 65.95 19.81
C MET A 383 34.09 65.21 19.10
N LEU A 384 33.27 65.91 18.30
CA LEU A 384 32.16 65.31 17.57
C LEU A 384 32.59 64.62 16.26
N ASN A 385 33.80 64.89 15.77
CA ASN A 385 34.29 64.31 14.52
C ASN A 385 34.74 62.85 14.73
N PRO A 386 34.05 61.85 14.15
CA PRO A 386 34.38 60.43 14.38
C PRO A 386 35.77 60.02 13.90
N LYS A 387 36.43 60.82 13.06
CA LYS A 387 37.83 60.58 12.64
C LYS A 387 38.82 60.76 13.79
N ASN A 388 38.43 61.53 14.81
CA ASN A 388 39.24 61.83 15.97
C ASN A 388 39.03 60.83 17.13
N ASP A 389 38.12 59.86 16.97
CA ASP A 389 37.85 58.78 17.96
C ASP A 389 39.02 57.77 18.08
N ARG A 390 40.13 57.98 17.37
CA ARG A 390 41.34 57.16 17.47
C ARG A 390 42.26 57.72 18.55
N LEU A 391 42.87 56.81 19.31
CA LEU A 391 43.86 57.12 20.35
C LEU A 391 44.99 58.03 19.87
N GLU A 392 45.43 57.85 18.62
CA GLU A 392 46.45 58.67 17.95
C GLU A 392 46.02 60.14 17.81
N SER A 393 44.75 60.40 17.47
CA SER A 393 44.25 61.76 17.28
C SER A 393 44.11 62.52 18.59
N LEU A 394 43.80 61.81 19.68
CA LEU A 394 43.63 62.42 21.01
C LEU A 394 44.97 62.87 21.61
N VAL A 395 46.04 62.14 21.31
CA VAL A 395 47.41 62.52 21.68
C VAL A 395 47.86 63.76 20.91
N ASP A 396 47.50 63.89 19.63
CA ASP A 396 47.91 65.00 18.76
C ASP A 396 47.19 66.33 19.07
N TYR A 397 46.05 66.29 19.78
CA TYR A 397 45.31 67.49 20.18
C TYR A 397 45.73 68.03 21.57
N LEU A 398 46.25 67.17 22.44
CA LEU A 398 46.65 67.53 23.81
C LEU A 398 48.10 68.02 23.93
N CYS A 399 48.95 67.70 22.95
CA CYS A 399 50.35 68.13 22.85
C CYS A 399 50.46 69.35 21.94
#